data_AF-A0A142FU76-F1
#
_entry.id   AF-A0A142FU76-F1
#
_cell.length_a   1.000
_cell.length_b   1.000
_cell.length_c   1.000
_cell.angle_alpha   90.00
_cell.angle_beta   90.00
_cell.angle_gamma   90.00
#
_symmetry.space_group_name_H-M   'P 1'
#
loop_
_entity.id
_entity.type
_entity.pdbx_description
1 polymer ?
#
loop_
_entity_poly.entity_id
_entity_poly.type
_entity_poly.pdbx_seq_one_letter_code
_entity_poly.pdbx_strand_id
1 'polypeptide(L)'
;MIESWLAGAAAWVADNPGWLILALFATAMVESLAIAGIVVPGVAMLFGFAALAGKSGMPLSEALAWAGMGAVFGDLISFTVGRFFRGRLHSVWPFSRYPELITRGESFFNAHGGKSVIAGRFIGPIRPVIPLIAGALHMSWRRFLTFNLISAVGWALVYVLPGYAVGSALASEIEPPPHFYPIIGISAAVLVALYVVVLQFRLGVGEGSRPYRWLESFMARYDTTHRFWRLYTNERPARKGEFPLPSIVLATGSLAMFVILTQLVTYSRRINELNHLVVAWFEVLRQPLLDIPVIAATLMGDPPVLISAAVLAVAVLSFRGYYAAALHIALAATLCFACVWLVKTGLMVDRPDQVLRPPASGAFPSGHTAGATVLVTMAASFIAGENRTRQRWQTYVLLSLPLVPIALSRLYLGVHWFTDVLGGVLLGMAITGAIRASYSRYDRVPIWPDALTWAAVMLWLAFAAGYLITQWDTASLAYSPLPPN
;
A
#
# COMPACT_ATOMS: atom_id res chain seq x y z
N MET A 1 3.54 32.30 -12.84
CA MET A 1 4.87 32.82 -12.45
C MET A 1 5.79 31.74 -11.89
N ILE A 2 5.36 30.93 -10.89
CA ILE A 2 6.23 29.87 -10.34
C ILE A 2 6.46 28.75 -11.36
N GLU A 3 5.40 28.24 -12.01
CA GLU A 3 5.50 27.18 -13.02
C GLU A 3 6.39 27.56 -14.22
N SER A 4 6.33 28.81 -14.69
CA SER A 4 7.18 29.31 -15.78
C SER A 4 8.65 29.38 -15.40
N TRP A 5 8.97 29.71 -14.14
CA TRP A 5 10.34 29.73 -13.65
C TRP A 5 10.91 28.31 -13.48
N LEU A 6 10.09 27.38 -12.99
CA LEU A 6 10.46 25.96 -12.85
C LEU A 6 10.79 25.31 -14.19
N ALA A 7 9.96 25.56 -15.20
CA ALA A 7 10.20 25.07 -16.56
C ALA A 7 11.49 25.67 -17.16
N GLY A 8 11.75 26.96 -16.94
CA GLY A 8 12.99 27.61 -17.39
C GLY A 8 14.25 27.06 -16.71
N ALA A 9 14.20 26.80 -15.41
CA ALA A 9 15.32 26.20 -14.67
C ALA A 9 15.61 24.77 -15.13
N ALA A 10 14.57 23.95 -15.36
CA ALA A 10 14.74 22.61 -15.90
C ALA A 10 15.31 22.61 -17.32
N ALA A 11 14.86 23.54 -18.19
CA ALA A 11 15.41 23.70 -19.54
C ALA A 11 16.89 24.12 -19.53
N TRP A 12 17.27 25.08 -18.68
CA TRP A 12 18.65 25.52 -18.57
C TRP A 12 19.60 24.41 -18.09
N VAL A 13 19.15 23.58 -17.14
CA VAL A 13 19.92 22.41 -16.67
C VAL A 13 19.98 21.33 -17.74
N ALA A 14 18.94 21.18 -18.58
CA ALA A 14 18.99 20.29 -19.74
C ALA A 14 20.09 20.70 -20.72
N ASP A 15 20.24 22.00 -20.96
CA ASP A 15 21.26 22.57 -21.84
C ASP A 15 22.67 22.54 -21.22
N ASN A 16 22.78 22.38 -19.89
CA ASN A 16 24.04 22.38 -19.15
C ASN A 16 24.15 21.19 -18.18
N PRO A 17 24.36 19.95 -18.68
CA PRO A 17 24.33 18.73 -17.86
C PRO A 17 25.32 18.71 -16.70
N GLY A 18 26.44 19.44 -16.80
CA GLY A 18 27.42 19.56 -15.71
C GLY A 18 26.87 20.19 -14.42
N TRP A 19 25.77 20.94 -14.51
CA TRP A 19 25.12 21.57 -13.35
C TRP A 19 24.05 20.70 -12.70
N LEU A 20 23.74 19.53 -13.27
CA LEU A 20 22.69 18.65 -12.78
C LEU A 20 22.97 18.13 -11.36
N ILE A 21 24.25 17.84 -11.08
CA ILE A 21 24.73 17.47 -9.74
C ILE A 21 24.39 18.59 -8.74
N LEU A 22 24.70 19.84 -9.08
CA LEU A 22 24.44 20.98 -8.23
C LEU A 22 22.94 21.23 -8.08
N ALA A 23 22.16 21.04 -9.14
CA ALA A 23 20.71 21.19 -9.13
C ALA A 23 20.03 20.18 -8.19
N LEU A 24 20.43 18.90 -8.26
CA LEU A 24 19.96 17.85 -7.35
C LEU A 24 20.32 18.17 -5.89
N PHE A 25 21.57 18.57 -5.64
CA PHE A 25 22.05 18.94 -4.32
C PHE A 25 21.29 20.15 -3.75
N ALA A 26 21.24 21.25 -4.50
CA ALA A 26 20.64 22.51 -4.06
C ALA A 26 19.13 22.37 -3.84
N THR A 27 18.43 21.66 -4.74
CA THR A 27 17.00 21.42 -4.59
C THR A 27 16.71 20.58 -3.35
N ALA A 28 17.43 19.49 -3.14
CA ALA A 28 17.27 18.65 -1.95
C ALA A 28 17.62 19.39 -0.66
N MET A 29 18.63 20.27 -0.71
CA MET A 29 19.03 21.13 0.41
C MET A 29 17.94 22.13 0.77
N VAL A 30 17.41 22.86 -0.21
CA VAL A 30 16.32 23.84 -0.01
C VAL A 30 15.06 23.16 0.50
N GLU A 31 14.72 22.01 -0.05
CA GLU A 31 13.56 21.21 0.35
C GLU A 31 13.65 20.72 1.81
N SER A 32 14.87 20.43 2.27
CA SER A 32 15.15 19.99 3.65
C SER A 32 15.41 21.17 4.61
N LEU A 33 15.53 22.39 4.09
CA LEU A 33 15.71 23.58 4.91
C LEU A 33 14.39 24.00 5.57
N ALA A 34 14.45 24.36 6.85
CA ALA A 34 13.31 24.91 7.56
C ALA A 34 12.75 26.13 6.82
N ILE A 35 11.42 26.18 6.66
CA ILE A 35 10.65 27.23 5.96
C ILE A 35 10.87 27.28 4.45
N ALA A 36 12.10 27.17 3.94
CA ALA A 36 12.34 27.29 2.50
C ALA A 36 11.64 26.16 1.71
N GLY A 37 11.62 24.94 2.24
CA GLY A 37 10.86 23.82 1.67
C GLY A 37 9.33 23.94 1.77
N ILE A 38 8.79 25.00 2.40
CA ILE A 38 7.35 25.31 2.39
C ILE A 38 7.03 26.28 1.25
N VAL A 39 7.96 27.19 0.94
CA VAL A 39 7.78 28.23 -0.09
C VAL A 39 8.11 27.69 -1.48
N VAL A 40 9.13 26.85 -1.55
CA VAL A 40 9.68 26.32 -2.80
C VAL A 40 9.09 24.93 -3.03
N PRO A 41 8.51 24.62 -4.21
CA PRO A 41 7.99 23.30 -4.53
C PRO A 41 9.13 22.34 -4.87
N GLY A 42 9.97 22.01 -3.87
CA GLY A 42 11.20 21.26 -4.07
C GLY A 42 10.98 19.82 -4.49
N VAL A 43 9.88 19.16 -4.07
CA VAL A 43 9.51 17.81 -4.55
C VAL A 43 9.37 17.77 -6.07
N ALA A 44 8.65 18.74 -6.65
CA ALA A 44 8.40 18.77 -8.09
C ALA A 44 9.69 19.05 -8.89
N MET A 45 10.53 19.97 -8.40
CA MET A 45 11.84 20.23 -9.00
C MET A 45 12.77 19.03 -8.91
N LEU A 46 12.82 18.39 -7.75
CA LEU A 46 13.68 17.23 -7.53
C LEU A 46 13.26 16.08 -8.44
N PHE A 47 11.95 15.87 -8.63
CA PHE A 47 11.45 14.91 -9.61
C PHE A 47 11.90 15.26 -11.03
N GLY A 48 11.77 16.53 -11.43
CA GLY A 48 12.21 17.01 -12.74
C GLY A 48 13.71 16.80 -12.97
N PHE A 49 14.56 17.22 -12.04
CA PHE A 49 16.01 17.03 -12.14
C PHE A 49 16.42 15.56 -12.05
N ALA A 50 15.73 14.74 -11.24
CA ALA A 50 15.96 13.31 -11.23
C ALA A 50 15.60 12.67 -12.58
N ALA A 51 14.51 13.11 -13.23
CA ALA A 51 14.17 12.67 -14.58
C ALA A 51 15.19 13.13 -15.62
N LEU A 52 15.73 14.35 -15.52
CA LEU A 52 16.86 14.74 -16.36
C LEU A 52 18.09 13.84 -16.13
N ALA A 53 18.40 13.48 -14.88
CA ALA A 53 19.53 12.62 -14.55
C ALA A 53 19.39 11.21 -15.11
N GLY A 54 18.19 10.63 -15.03
CA GLY A 54 17.89 9.37 -15.69
C GLY A 54 18.01 9.48 -17.22
N LYS A 55 17.57 10.61 -17.80
CA LYS A 55 17.61 10.84 -19.24
C LYS A 55 19.04 11.04 -19.76
N SER A 56 19.89 11.72 -18.99
CA SER A 56 21.28 12.03 -19.38
C SER A 56 22.25 10.86 -19.18
N GLY A 57 21.78 9.71 -18.66
CA GLY A 57 22.62 8.55 -18.36
C GLY A 57 23.51 8.70 -17.12
N MET A 58 23.21 9.65 -16.23
CA MET A 58 23.95 9.81 -14.96
C MET A 58 23.74 8.56 -14.09
N PRO A 59 24.78 7.95 -13.50
CA PRO A 59 24.59 6.78 -12.66
C PRO A 59 23.62 7.03 -11.49
N LEU A 60 22.69 6.11 -11.26
CA LEU A 60 21.70 6.22 -10.17
C LEU A 60 22.36 6.43 -8.79
N SER A 61 23.50 5.79 -8.55
CA SER A 61 24.27 5.95 -7.31
C SER A 61 24.70 7.40 -7.08
N GLU A 62 25.09 8.12 -8.14
CA GLU A 62 25.47 9.51 -8.05
C GLU A 62 24.27 10.41 -7.79
N ALA A 63 23.15 10.19 -8.48
CA ALA A 63 21.93 10.97 -8.28
C ALA A 63 21.42 10.85 -6.82
N LEU A 64 21.43 9.62 -6.29
CA LEU A 64 21.08 9.34 -4.89
C LEU A 64 22.07 9.96 -3.91
N ALA A 65 23.37 9.89 -4.19
CA ALA A 65 24.41 10.45 -3.32
C ALA A 65 24.30 11.97 -3.21
N TRP A 66 24.16 12.68 -4.33
CA TRP A 66 24.09 14.15 -4.34
C TRP A 66 22.79 14.69 -3.74
N ALA A 67 21.65 14.08 -4.08
CA ALA A 67 20.37 14.44 -3.46
C ALA A 67 20.39 14.13 -1.95
N GLY A 68 20.91 12.96 -1.55
CA GLY A 68 21.05 12.58 -0.14
C GLY A 68 21.95 13.55 0.63
N MET A 69 23.11 13.91 0.08
CA MET A 69 24.01 14.89 0.68
C MET A 69 23.33 16.26 0.84
N GLY A 70 22.68 16.77 -0.20
CA GLY A 70 21.95 18.05 -0.12
C GLY A 70 20.92 18.04 1.01
N ALA A 71 20.17 16.94 1.10
CA ALA A 71 19.15 16.76 2.12
C ALA A 71 19.73 16.70 3.55
N VAL A 72 20.90 16.05 3.74
CA VAL A 72 21.63 16.04 5.02
C VAL A 72 22.08 17.45 5.40
N PHE A 73 22.63 18.21 4.44
CA PHE A 73 23.10 19.58 4.67
C PHE A 73 21.96 20.53 5.03
N GLY A 74 20.81 20.46 4.35
CA GLY A 74 19.64 21.28 4.67
C GLY A 74 19.11 21.02 6.09
N ASP A 75 19.05 19.76 6.49
CA ASP A 75 18.65 19.37 7.84
C ASP A 75 19.67 19.82 8.90
N LEU A 76 20.97 19.77 8.56
CA LEU A 76 22.04 20.22 9.45
C LEU A 76 21.97 21.73 9.68
N ILE A 77 21.74 22.52 8.64
CA ILE A 77 21.54 23.96 8.76
C ILE A 77 20.34 24.23 9.66
N SER A 78 19.21 23.58 9.39
CA SER A 78 18.00 23.70 10.21
C SER A 78 18.24 23.35 11.67
N PHE A 79 18.99 22.28 11.95
CA PHE A 79 19.39 21.90 13.30
C PHE A 79 20.28 22.94 13.97
N THR A 80 21.26 23.49 13.26
CA THR A 80 22.15 24.54 13.80
C THR A 80 21.39 25.81 14.15
N VAL A 81 20.46 26.23 13.28
CA VAL A 81 19.57 27.36 13.47
C VAL A 81 18.69 27.13 14.70
N GLY A 82 18.09 25.94 14.83
CA GLY A 82 17.29 25.58 15.99
C GLY A 82 18.08 25.66 17.29
N ARG A 83 19.32 25.15 17.27
CA ARG A 83 20.23 25.19 18.42
C ARG A 83 20.69 26.61 18.78
N PHE A 84 20.79 27.51 17.80
CA PHE A 84 21.12 28.91 18.02
C PHE A 84 19.98 29.67 18.72
N PHE A 85 18.74 29.44 18.31
CA PHE A 85 17.57 30.14 18.84
C PHE A 85 17.03 29.61 20.18
N ARG A 86 17.59 28.52 20.76
CA ARG A 86 17.39 28.00 22.13
C ARG A 86 16.03 28.34 22.78
N GLY A 87 14.96 27.65 22.38
CA GLY A 87 13.63 27.80 22.98
C GLY A 87 12.89 29.10 22.66
N ARG A 88 13.50 30.03 21.90
CA ARG A 88 12.86 31.27 21.42
C ARG A 88 12.27 31.14 20.01
N LEU A 89 12.06 29.93 19.51
CA LEU A 89 11.51 29.74 18.16
C LEU A 89 10.15 30.43 17.97
N HIS A 90 9.32 30.44 19.01
CA HIS A 90 8.01 31.08 18.99
C HIS A 90 8.06 32.61 18.81
N SER A 91 9.20 33.26 19.09
CA SER A 91 9.33 34.71 19.02
C SER A 91 9.98 35.23 17.73
N VAL A 92 10.39 34.35 16.81
CA VAL A 92 11.12 34.72 15.60
C VAL A 92 10.22 34.56 14.37
N TRP A 93 10.19 35.55 13.49
CA TRP A 93 9.47 35.45 12.22
C TRP A 93 10.17 34.44 11.29
N PRO A 94 9.45 33.56 10.57
CA PRO A 94 7.99 33.43 10.40
C PRO A 94 7.30 32.48 11.39
N PHE A 95 8.05 31.85 12.30
CA PHE A 95 7.53 30.86 13.24
C PHE A 95 6.53 31.43 14.25
N SER A 96 6.65 32.71 14.60
CA SER A 96 5.66 33.46 15.37
C SER A 96 4.28 33.54 14.70
N ARG A 97 4.22 33.43 13.36
CA ARG A 97 2.98 33.46 12.58
C ARG A 97 2.29 32.09 12.51
N TYR A 98 3.02 31.00 12.75
CA TYR A 98 2.51 29.62 12.70
C TYR A 98 2.90 28.81 13.94
N PRO A 99 2.46 29.22 15.16
CA PRO A 99 2.87 28.57 16.41
C PRO A 99 2.45 27.09 16.47
N GLU A 100 1.32 26.73 15.85
CA GLU A 100 0.83 25.34 15.83
C GLU A 100 1.82 24.35 15.20
N LEU A 101 2.59 24.74 14.18
CA LEU A 101 3.55 23.85 13.53
C LEU A 101 4.69 23.49 14.48
N ILE A 102 5.14 24.45 15.29
CA ILE A 102 6.17 24.20 16.31
C ILE A 102 5.60 23.32 17.41
N THR A 103 4.43 23.64 17.96
CA THR A 103 3.84 22.85 19.05
C THR A 103 3.56 21.40 18.64
N ARG A 104 3.13 21.17 17.38
CA ARG A 104 2.97 19.83 16.81
C ARG A 104 4.31 19.11 16.66
N GLY A 105 5.34 19.81 16.19
CA GLY A 105 6.66 19.22 16.06
C GLY A 105 7.31 18.91 17.43
N GLU A 106 7.12 19.76 18.43
CA GLU A 106 7.62 19.56 19.81
C GLU A 106 6.93 18.40 20.48
N SER A 107 5.59 18.33 20.41
CA SER A 107 4.84 17.18 20.93
C SER A 107 5.23 15.87 20.23
N PHE A 108 5.46 15.90 18.91
CA PHE A 108 5.94 14.74 18.17
C PHE A 108 7.36 14.32 18.58
N PHE A 109 8.26 15.30 18.76
CA PHE A 109 9.64 15.07 19.20
C PHE A 109 9.69 14.55 20.64
N ASN A 110 8.89 15.11 21.55
CA ASN A 110 8.78 14.65 22.94
C ASN A 110 8.25 13.21 23.03
N ALA A 111 7.33 12.83 22.15
CA ALA A 111 6.78 11.47 22.12
C ALA A 111 7.74 10.42 21.53
N HIS A 112 8.57 10.77 20.54
CA HIS A 112 9.36 9.79 19.77
C HIS A 112 10.88 9.97 19.86
N GLY A 113 11.37 11.03 20.52
CA GLY A 113 12.78 11.36 20.65
C GLY A 113 13.49 11.42 19.29
N GLY A 114 14.70 10.87 19.18
CA GLY A 114 15.46 10.88 17.92
C GLY A 114 14.80 10.16 16.74
N LYS A 115 13.86 9.22 16.99
CA LYS A 115 13.10 8.53 15.92
C LYS A 115 12.20 9.50 15.15
N SER A 116 11.85 10.63 15.77
CA SER A 116 11.07 11.69 15.12
C SER A 116 11.81 12.28 13.91
N VAL A 117 13.14 12.31 13.90
CA VAL A 117 13.94 12.80 12.75
C VAL A 117 13.74 11.93 11.53
N ILE A 118 13.69 10.60 11.72
CA ILE A 118 13.40 9.65 10.62
C ILE A 118 11.94 9.75 10.20
N ALA A 119 11.01 9.56 11.14
CA ALA A 119 9.59 9.48 10.82
C ALA A 119 9.02 10.82 10.32
N GLY A 120 9.47 11.93 10.89
CA GLY A 120 9.06 13.28 10.52
C GLY A 120 9.40 13.63 9.07
N ARG A 121 10.45 13.01 8.50
CA ARG A 121 10.89 13.25 7.13
C ARG A 121 9.83 12.87 6.07
N PHE A 122 8.96 11.93 6.41
CA PHE A 122 7.89 11.42 5.54
C PHE A 122 6.51 12.01 5.87
N ILE A 123 6.42 12.91 6.85
CA ILE A 123 5.16 13.52 7.29
C ILE A 123 5.15 15.00 6.88
N GLY A 124 4.49 15.29 5.75
CA GLY A 124 4.54 16.59 5.06
C GLY A 124 4.48 17.84 5.96
N PRO A 125 3.44 18.01 6.80
CA PRO A 125 3.28 19.25 7.58
C PRO A 125 4.36 19.52 8.64
N ILE A 126 5.02 18.48 9.16
CA ILE A 126 6.01 18.63 10.24
C ILE A 126 7.45 18.48 9.74
N ARG A 127 7.65 17.92 8.54
CA ARG A 127 8.96 17.63 7.94
C ARG A 127 9.97 18.78 8.06
N PRO A 128 9.69 20.02 7.64
CA PRO A 128 10.69 21.09 7.62
C PRO A 128 11.06 21.58 9.04
N VAL A 129 10.27 21.23 10.06
CA VAL A 129 10.36 21.80 11.40
C VAL A 129 11.04 20.84 12.38
N ILE A 130 11.03 19.53 12.12
CA ILE A 130 11.61 18.53 13.04
C ILE A 130 13.12 18.71 13.26
N PRO A 131 13.98 18.86 12.23
CA PRO A 131 15.41 19.08 12.44
C PRO A 131 15.71 20.34 13.27
N LEU A 132 14.94 21.39 13.01
CA LEU A 132 14.99 22.66 13.73
C LEU A 132 14.59 22.47 15.21
N ILE A 133 13.51 21.77 15.50
CA ILE A 133 13.05 21.47 16.87
C ILE A 133 14.06 20.57 17.60
N ALA A 134 14.65 19.58 16.92
CA ALA A 134 15.69 18.74 17.49
C ALA A 134 16.91 19.57 17.96
N GLY A 135 17.26 20.61 17.20
CA GLY A 135 18.28 21.58 17.58
C GLY A 135 17.88 22.44 18.78
N ALA A 136 16.65 22.97 18.76
CA ALA A 136 16.08 23.81 19.81
C ALA A 136 15.97 23.10 21.16
N LEU A 137 15.65 21.80 21.14
CA LEU A 137 15.57 20.93 22.31
C LEU A 137 16.92 20.29 22.68
N HIS A 138 18.04 20.84 22.19
CA HIS A 138 19.40 20.47 22.58
C HIS A 138 19.77 18.99 22.36
N MET A 139 19.25 18.35 21.32
CA MET A 139 19.69 17.00 20.94
C MET A 139 21.22 16.98 20.67
N SER A 140 21.88 15.85 20.99
CA SER A 140 23.32 15.73 20.75
C SER A 140 23.63 15.60 19.25
N TRP A 141 24.69 16.26 18.81
CA TRP A 141 25.14 16.28 17.40
C TRP A 141 25.30 14.88 16.81
N ARG A 142 25.91 13.96 17.57
CA ARG A 142 26.14 12.58 17.13
C ARG A 142 24.82 11.87 16.86
N ARG A 143 23.86 11.95 17.79
CA ARG A 143 22.55 11.30 17.62
C ARG A 143 21.81 11.90 16.44
N PHE A 144 21.79 13.23 16.32
CA PHE A 144 21.11 13.89 15.20
C PHE A 144 21.69 13.46 13.86
N LEU A 145 23.01 13.46 13.72
CA LEU A 145 23.68 13.07 12.48
C LEU A 145 23.40 11.62 12.09
N THR A 146 23.42 10.68 13.05
CA THR A 146 23.11 9.27 12.77
C THR A 146 21.67 9.11 12.27
N PHE A 147 20.69 9.73 12.93
CA PHE A 147 19.30 9.65 12.49
C PHE A 147 19.08 10.37 11.15
N ASN A 148 19.72 11.51 10.94
CA ASN A 148 19.63 12.29 9.70
C ASN A 148 20.22 11.52 8.49
N LEU A 149 21.37 10.87 8.66
CA LEU A 149 21.99 10.06 7.60
C LEU A 149 21.08 8.88 7.20
N ILE A 150 20.55 8.15 8.18
CA ILE A 150 19.64 7.03 7.92
C ILE A 150 18.38 7.53 7.22
N SER A 151 17.81 8.65 7.68
CA SER A 151 16.61 9.21 7.07
C SER A 151 16.85 9.75 5.66
N ALA A 152 18.01 10.34 5.40
CA ALA A 152 18.37 10.90 4.10
C ALA A 152 18.51 9.82 3.02
N VAL A 153 19.05 8.65 3.36
CA VAL A 153 19.13 7.50 2.43
C VAL A 153 17.72 7.05 2.04
N GLY A 154 16.85 6.80 3.02
CA GLY A 154 15.47 6.40 2.75
C GLY A 154 14.68 7.44 1.95
N TRP A 155 14.90 8.72 2.25
CA TRP A 155 14.26 9.83 1.55
C TRP A 155 14.75 9.97 0.10
N ALA A 156 16.07 9.89 -0.14
CA ALA A 156 16.62 9.96 -1.48
C ALA A 156 16.06 8.84 -2.36
N LEU A 157 15.96 7.62 -1.84
CA LEU A 157 15.34 6.51 -2.56
C LEU A 157 13.88 6.82 -2.94
N VAL A 158 13.06 7.27 -1.98
CA VAL A 158 11.63 7.52 -2.24
C VAL A 158 11.39 8.66 -3.22
N TYR A 159 12.18 9.73 -3.16
CA TYR A 159 11.92 10.95 -3.94
C TYR A 159 12.70 11.03 -5.27
N VAL A 160 13.88 10.42 -5.37
CA VAL A 160 14.71 10.45 -6.58
C VAL A 160 14.38 9.29 -7.51
N LEU A 161 14.15 8.07 -6.99
CA LEU A 161 13.91 6.90 -7.84
C LEU A 161 12.75 7.07 -8.84
N PRO A 162 11.57 7.60 -8.47
CA PRO A 162 10.47 7.73 -9.43
C PRO A 162 10.80 8.67 -10.57
N GLY A 163 11.44 9.81 -10.28
CA GLY A 163 11.87 10.76 -11.30
C GLY A 163 12.94 10.18 -12.19
N TYR A 164 13.99 9.59 -11.60
CA TYR A 164 15.08 8.96 -12.34
C TYR A 164 14.59 7.83 -13.24
N ALA A 165 13.70 6.96 -12.75
CA ALA A 165 13.12 5.87 -13.54
C ALA A 165 12.33 6.39 -14.75
N VAL A 166 11.53 7.45 -14.56
CA VAL A 166 10.83 8.13 -15.67
C VAL A 166 11.83 8.71 -16.67
N GLY A 167 12.89 9.36 -16.18
CA GLY A 167 13.98 9.87 -17.00
C GLY A 167 14.67 8.83 -17.85
N SER A 168 15.10 7.73 -17.23
CA SER A 168 15.75 6.62 -17.92
C SER A 168 14.82 5.94 -18.92
N ALA A 169 13.52 5.84 -18.60
CA ALA A 169 12.51 5.30 -19.52
C ALA A 169 12.24 6.25 -20.71
N LEU A 170 12.40 7.56 -20.54
CA LEU A 170 12.30 8.54 -21.63
C LEU A 170 13.56 8.61 -22.50
N ALA A 171 14.72 8.20 -21.99
CA ALA A 171 15.96 8.11 -22.77
C ALA A 171 16.16 6.77 -23.47
N SER A 172 15.50 5.70 -23.01
CA SER A 172 15.51 4.46 -23.77
C SER A 172 14.76 4.66 -25.09
N GLU A 173 15.41 4.38 -26.21
CA GLU A 173 14.80 4.32 -27.56
C GLU A 173 13.71 3.24 -27.69
N ILE A 174 13.39 2.56 -26.59
CA ILE A 174 12.23 1.69 -26.44
C ILE A 174 11.02 2.61 -26.32
N GLU A 175 10.41 2.98 -27.46
CA GLU A 175 9.13 3.69 -27.46
C GLU A 175 8.09 2.83 -26.72
N PRO A 176 7.64 3.24 -25.53
CA PRO A 176 6.53 2.55 -24.90
C PRO A 176 5.30 2.74 -25.81
N PRO A 177 4.38 1.76 -25.89
CA PRO A 177 3.22 1.84 -26.76
C PRO A 177 2.43 3.14 -26.59
N PRO A 178 1.68 3.60 -27.61
CA PRO A 178 0.98 4.91 -27.66
C PRO A 178 0.06 5.28 -26.48
N HIS A 179 -0.11 4.43 -25.47
CA HIS A 179 -1.00 4.64 -24.33
C HIS A 179 -0.41 4.22 -22.97
N PHE A 180 0.90 3.96 -22.88
CA PHE A 180 1.56 3.50 -21.65
C PHE A 180 1.34 4.42 -20.44
N TYR A 181 1.70 5.70 -20.56
CA TYR A 181 1.56 6.69 -19.48
C TYR A 181 0.10 6.96 -19.06
N PRO A 182 -0.87 7.17 -19.98
CA PRO A 182 -2.25 7.37 -19.58
C PRO A 182 -2.87 6.13 -18.91
N ILE A 183 -2.51 4.92 -19.33
CA ILE A 183 -3.05 3.68 -18.74
C ILE A 183 -2.49 3.44 -17.34
N ILE A 184 -1.18 3.60 -17.09
CA ILE A 184 -0.63 3.55 -15.72
C ILE A 184 -1.30 4.60 -14.84
N GLY A 185 -1.48 5.80 -15.37
CA GLY A 185 -2.19 6.88 -14.69
C GLY A 185 -3.62 6.49 -14.32
N ILE A 186 -4.37 5.90 -15.26
CA ILE A 186 -5.74 5.44 -15.05
C ILE A 186 -5.80 4.25 -14.08
N SER A 187 -4.94 3.25 -14.21
CA SER A 187 -4.89 2.10 -13.30
C SER A 187 -4.52 2.52 -11.88
N ALA A 188 -3.52 3.41 -11.72
CA ALA A 188 -3.18 3.98 -10.43
C ALA A 188 -4.32 4.84 -9.89
N ALA A 189 -4.97 5.67 -10.72
CA ALA A 189 -6.11 6.49 -10.32
C ALA A 189 -7.33 5.65 -9.92
N VAL A 190 -7.60 4.54 -10.61
CA VAL A 190 -8.68 3.59 -10.28
C VAL A 190 -8.37 2.85 -8.99
N LEU A 191 -7.12 2.43 -8.76
CA LEU A 191 -6.70 1.83 -7.49
C LEU A 191 -6.77 2.83 -6.34
N VAL A 192 -6.35 4.07 -6.55
CA VAL A 192 -6.48 5.16 -5.58
C VAL A 192 -7.96 5.50 -5.35
N ALA A 193 -8.80 5.52 -6.39
CA ALA A 193 -10.22 5.77 -6.28
C ALA A 193 -10.93 4.64 -5.54
N LEU A 194 -10.66 3.37 -5.85
CA LEU A 194 -11.15 2.22 -5.11
C LEU A 194 -10.70 2.27 -3.64
N TYR A 195 -9.43 2.59 -3.41
CA TYR A 195 -8.89 2.77 -2.07
C TYR A 195 -9.58 3.92 -1.32
N VAL A 196 -9.81 5.06 -1.96
CA VAL A 196 -10.51 6.22 -1.41
C VAL A 196 -11.98 5.90 -1.17
N VAL A 197 -12.63 5.16 -2.07
CA VAL A 197 -14.03 4.71 -1.93
C VAL A 197 -14.15 3.76 -0.74
N VAL A 198 -13.26 2.77 -0.59
CA VAL A 198 -13.20 1.89 0.58
C VAL A 198 -12.94 2.70 1.87
N LEU A 199 -12.03 3.69 1.81
CA LEU A 199 -11.73 4.57 2.94
C LEU A 199 -12.93 5.47 3.30
N GLN A 200 -13.63 6.02 2.31
CA GLN A 200 -14.80 6.87 2.49
C GLN A 200 -16.03 6.09 2.97
N PHE A 201 -16.30 4.91 2.43
CA PHE A 201 -17.36 4.03 2.94
C PHE A 201 -17.11 3.63 4.39
N ARG A 202 -15.84 3.40 4.76
CA ARG A 202 -15.48 3.13 6.15
C ARG A 202 -15.65 4.35 7.06
N LEU A 203 -15.28 5.54 6.59
CA LEU A 203 -15.44 6.79 7.35
C LEU A 203 -16.91 7.24 7.46
N GLY A 204 -17.74 6.93 6.46
CA GLY A 204 -19.15 7.30 6.39
C GLY A 204 -20.11 6.39 7.18
N VAL A 205 -19.71 5.14 7.47
CA VAL A 205 -20.55 4.12 8.14
C VAL A 205 -20.00 3.75 9.54
N GLY A 206 -18.92 4.41 9.98
CA GLY A 206 -18.37 4.22 11.33
C GLY A 206 -19.32 4.68 12.45
N GLU A 207 -19.01 4.25 13.68
CA GLU A 207 -19.76 4.64 14.88
C GLU A 207 -19.93 6.16 15.00
N GLY A 208 -21.16 6.60 15.27
CA GLY A 208 -21.51 8.02 15.38
C GLY A 208 -21.88 8.71 14.06
N SER A 209 -21.76 8.03 12.91
CA SER A 209 -22.26 8.54 11.64
C SER A 209 -23.80 8.69 11.64
N ARG A 210 -24.33 9.63 10.85
CA ARG A 210 -25.78 9.81 10.66
C ARG A 210 -26.50 8.52 10.21
N PRO A 211 -26.00 7.78 9.18
CA PRO A 211 -26.63 6.52 8.77
C PRO A 211 -26.58 5.44 9.85
N TYR A 212 -25.51 5.34 10.64
CA TYR A 212 -25.43 4.37 11.74
C TYR A 212 -26.51 4.63 12.81
N ARG A 213 -26.65 5.88 13.27
CA ARG A 213 -27.67 6.25 14.26
C ARG A 213 -29.10 6.11 13.73
N TRP A 214 -29.31 6.44 12.46
CA TRP A 214 -30.60 6.21 11.80
C TRP A 214 -30.95 4.71 11.80
N LEU A 215 -30.00 3.86 11.41
CA LEU A 215 -30.20 2.41 11.35
C LEU A 215 -30.42 1.81 12.74
N GLU A 216 -29.65 2.25 13.74
CA GLU A 216 -29.83 1.86 15.14
C GLU A 216 -31.23 2.22 15.64
N SER A 217 -31.69 3.46 15.39
CA SER A 217 -33.03 3.92 15.78
C SER A 217 -34.14 3.17 15.03
N PHE A 218 -33.89 2.73 13.80
CA PHE A 218 -34.82 1.94 13.00
C PHE A 218 -34.90 0.49 13.51
N MET A 219 -33.75 -0.15 13.75
CA MET A 219 -33.64 -1.50 14.29
C MET A 219 -34.22 -1.62 15.70
N ALA A 220 -34.18 -0.55 16.48
CA ALA A 220 -34.79 -0.48 17.82
C ALA A 220 -36.33 -0.44 17.80
N ARG A 221 -36.98 -0.23 16.65
CA ARG A 221 -38.45 -0.15 16.55
C ARG A 221 -39.16 -1.49 16.67
N TYR A 222 -38.48 -2.59 16.34
CA TYR A 222 -39.05 -3.93 16.39
C TYR A 222 -38.22 -4.83 17.30
N ASP A 223 -38.87 -5.64 18.13
CA ASP A 223 -38.20 -6.50 19.12
C ASP A 223 -37.26 -7.54 18.48
N THR A 224 -37.63 -8.07 17.32
CA THR A 224 -36.83 -9.06 16.59
C THR A 224 -35.53 -8.45 16.05
N THR A 225 -35.60 -7.27 15.43
CA THR A 225 -34.42 -6.54 14.93
C THR A 225 -33.55 -6.01 16.05
N HIS A 226 -34.15 -5.57 17.16
CA HIS A 226 -33.40 -5.13 18.34
C HIS A 226 -32.66 -6.29 19.03
N ARG A 227 -33.26 -7.49 19.09
CA ARG A 227 -32.56 -8.71 19.54
C ARG A 227 -31.42 -9.09 18.61
N PHE A 228 -31.63 -9.03 17.30
CA PHE A 228 -30.58 -9.28 16.30
C PHE A 228 -29.41 -8.29 16.45
N TRP A 229 -29.70 -7.00 16.62
CA TRP A 229 -28.71 -5.98 16.88
C TRP A 229 -27.86 -6.33 18.10
N ARG A 230 -28.50 -6.58 19.26
CA ARG A 230 -27.82 -6.95 20.51
C ARG A 230 -26.99 -8.22 20.43
N LEU A 231 -27.42 -9.23 19.68
CA LEU A 231 -26.70 -10.50 19.54
C LEU A 231 -25.37 -10.36 18.78
N TYR A 232 -25.28 -9.39 17.88
CA TYR A 232 -24.09 -9.14 17.05
C TYR A 232 -23.29 -7.91 17.49
N THR A 233 -23.83 -7.12 18.42
CA THR A 233 -23.13 -6.02 19.09
C THR A 233 -21.88 -6.53 19.80
N ASN A 234 -20.76 -5.87 19.59
CA ASN A 234 -19.49 -6.24 20.21
C ASN A 234 -19.54 -6.01 21.74
N GLU A 235 -19.12 -7.03 22.50
CA GLU A 235 -19.10 -7.02 23.97
C GLU A 235 -17.75 -6.51 24.54
N ARG A 236 -16.74 -6.24 23.69
CA ARG A 236 -15.42 -5.76 24.14
C ARG A 236 -15.53 -4.46 24.95
N PRO A 237 -14.79 -4.30 26.06
CA PRO A 237 -14.80 -3.07 26.88
C PRO A 237 -14.45 -1.79 26.11
N ALA A 238 -13.56 -1.88 25.10
CA ALA A 238 -13.17 -0.73 24.27
C ALA A 238 -14.13 -0.44 23.09
N ARG A 239 -15.12 -1.30 22.87
CA ARG A 239 -16.02 -1.36 21.69
C ARG A 239 -17.46 -1.73 22.09
N LYS A 240 -17.81 -1.49 23.36
CA LYS A 240 -19.05 -1.98 23.95
C LYS A 240 -20.22 -1.25 23.27
N GLY A 241 -20.95 -1.94 22.39
CA GLY A 241 -22.00 -1.30 21.61
C GLY A 241 -21.77 -1.22 20.09
N GLU A 242 -20.57 -1.52 19.56
CA GLU A 242 -20.35 -1.42 18.11
C GLU A 242 -21.06 -2.60 17.39
N PHE A 243 -22.07 -2.31 16.57
CA PHE A 243 -22.64 -3.29 15.64
C PHE A 243 -21.75 -3.39 14.39
N PRO A 244 -21.52 -4.60 13.82
CA PRO A 244 -20.60 -4.81 12.69
C PRO A 244 -21.16 -4.32 11.34
N LEU A 245 -21.80 -3.14 11.31
CA LEU A 245 -22.35 -2.53 10.11
C LEU A 245 -21.31 -2.38 8.99
N PRO A 246 -20.07 -1.89 9.25
CA PRO A 246 -19.08 -1.77 8.18
C PRO A 246 -18.71 -3.11 7.55
N SER A 247 -18.67 -4.20 8.34
CA SER A 247 -18.36 -5.54 7.86
C SER A 247 -19.51 -6.11 7.03
N ILE A 248 -20.76 -5.89 7.45
CA ILE A 248 -21.96 -6.32 6.70
C ILE A 248 -22.06 -5.57 5.37
N VAL A 249 -21.88 -4.25 5.38
CA VAL A 249 -21.91 -3.43 4.16
C VAL A 249 -20.77 -3.83 3.21
N LEU A 250 -19.57 -4.09 3.73
CA LEU A 250 -18.48 -4.62 2.93
C LEU A 250 -18.84 -5.98 2.31
N ALA A 251 -19.43 -6.87 3.09
CA ALA A 251 -19.83 -8.20 2.63
C ALA A 251 -20.87 -8.12 1.50
N THR A 252 -21.99 -7.42 1.75
CA THR A 252 -23.11 -7.33 0.80
C THR A 252 -22.75 -6.51 -0.42
N GLY A 253 -22.03 -5.38 -0.25
CA GLY A 253 -21.59 -4.53 -1.34
C GLY A 253 -20.59 -5.24 -2.26
N SER A 254 -19.57 -5.89 -1.68
CA SER A 254 -18.58 -6.63 -2.48
C SER A 254 -19.19 -7.84 -3.16
N LEU A 255 -20.13 -8.54 -2.50
CA LEU A 255 -20.85 -9.66 -3.11
C LEU A 255 -21.74 -9.20 -4.27
N ALA A 256 -22.48 -8.10 -4.10
CA ALA A 256 -23.31 -7.55 -5.17
C ALA A 256 -22.47 -7.13 -6.37
N MET A 257 -21.34 -6.44 -6.14
CA MET A 257 -20.39 -6.09 -7.20
C MET A 257 -19.78 -7.34 -7.86
N PHE A 258 -19.46 -8.39 -7.09
CA PHE A 258 -18.95 -9.65 -7.62
C PHE A 258 -19.98 -10.32 -8.54
N VAL A 259 -21.26 -10.38 -8.14
CA VAL A 259 -22.34 -10.93 -8.96
C VAL A 259 -22.54 -10.11 -10.24
N ILE A 260 -22.56 -8.78 -10.14
CA ILE A 260 -22.66 -7.89 -11.31
C ILE A 260 -21.47 -8.11 -12.25
N LEU A 261 -20.25 -8.15 -11.71
CA LEU A 261 -19.05 -8.41 -12.51
C LEU A 261 -19.09 -9.79 -13.17
N THR A 262 -19.57 -10.80 -12.46
CA THR A 262 -19.73 -12.16 -13.01
C THR A 262 -20.68 -12.16 -14.21
N GLN A 263 -21.85 -11.51 -14.09
CA GLN A 263 -22.80 -11.36 -15.20
C GLN A 263 -22.18 -10.59 -16.38
N LEU A 264 -21.43 -9.53 -16.08
CA LEU A 264 -20.75 -8.74 -17.10
C LEU A 264 -19.67 -9.54 -17.85
N VAL A 265 -18.88 -10.37 -17.14
CA VAL A 265 -17.87 -11.24 -17.76
C VAL A 265 -18.52 -12.28 -18.66
N THR A 266 -19.67 -12.85 -18.26
CA THR A 266 -20.35 -13.89 -19.05
C THR A 266 -21.09 -13.33 -20.28
N TYR A 267 -21.69 -12.15 -20.19
CA TYR A 267 -22.62 -11.67 -21.23
C TYR A 267 -22.16 -10.41 -21.99
N SER A 268 -21.14 -9.68 -21.51
CA SER A 268 -20.75 -8.39 -22.11
C SER A 268 -19.56 -8.49 -23.05
N ARG A 269 -19.80 -8.27 -24.34
CA ARG A 269 -18.74 -8.17 -25.36
C ARG A 269 -17.72 -7.07 -25.07
N ARG A 270 -18.16 -5.91 -24.58
CA ARG A 270 -17.28 -4.76 -24.26
C ARG A 270 -16.29 -5.07 -23.14
N ILE A 271 -16.68 -5.91 -22.18
CA ILE A 271 -15.81 -6.33 -21.08
C ILE A 271 -14.74 -7.29 -21.58
N ASN A 272 -15.09 -8.15 -22.54
CA ASN A 272 -14.11 -9.01 -23.19
C ASN A 272 -13.08 -8.20 -24.01
N GLU A 273 -13.54 -7.19 -24.76
CA GLU A 273 -12.65 -6.25 -25.46
C GLU A 273 -11.68 -5.54 -24.49
N LEU A 274 -12.19 -5.06 -23.35
CA LEU A 274 -11.35 -4.48 -22.29
C LEU A 274 -10.31 -5.48 -21.77
N ASN A 275 -10.69 -6.73 -21.55
CA ASN A 275 -9.79 -7.78 -21.08
C ASN A 275 -8.63 -8.02 -22.07
N HIS A 276 -8.93 -8.11 -23.37
CA HIS A 276 -7.89 -8.24 -24.40
C HIS A 276 -6.99 -7.02 -24.49
N LEU A 277 -7.53 -5.79 -24.37
CA LEU A 277 -6.74 -4.57 -24.35
C LEU A 277 -5.77 -4.53 -23.16
N VAL A 278 -6.23 -4.92 -21.97
CA VAL A 278 -5.39 -4.96 -20.77
C VAL A 278 -4.29 -6.02 -20.92
N VAL A 279 -4.63 -7.21 -21.42
CA VAL A 279 -3.68 -8.29 -21.62
C VAL A 279 -2.63 -7.94 -22.69
N ALA A 280 -3.03 -7.39 -23.83
CA ALA A 280 -2.12 -6.90 -24.86
C ALA A 280 -1.20 -5.80 -24.33
N TRP A 281 -1.71 -4.95 -23.43
CA TRP A 281 -0.89 -3.93 -22.78
C TRP A 281 0.19 -4.54 -21.88
N PHE A 282 -0.17 -5.51 -21.04
CA PHE A 282 0.80 -6.20 -20.17
C PHE A 282 1.83 -7.03 -20.94
N GLU A 283 1.45 -7.58 -22.10
CA GLU A 283 2.36 -8.31 -22.97
C GLU A 283 3.54 -7.44 -23.42
N VAL A 284 3.29 -6.18 -23.76
CA VAL A 284 4.37 -5.25 -24.15
C VAL A 284 5.25 -4.83 -22.97
N LEU A 285 4.77 -4.97 -21.73
CA LEU A 285 5.56 -4.69 -20.53
C LEU A 285 6.51 -5.81 -20.14
N ARG A 286 6.39 -6.99 -20.76
CA ARG A 286 7.21 -8.13 -20.38
C ARG A 286 8.68 -7.88 -20.70
N GLN A 287 9.51 -7.89 -19.67
CA GLN A 287 10.96 -7.76 -19.77
C GLN A 287 11.65 -8.73 -18.80
N PRO A 288 12.80 -9.33 -19.17
CA PRO A 288 13.48 -10.31 -18.33
C PRO A 288 13.79 -9.83 -16.91
N LEU A 289 14.08 -8.54 -16.73
CA LEU A 289 14.36 -7.95 -15.42
C LEU A 289 13.09 -7.76 -14.55
N LEU A 290 11.95 -7.48 -15.18
CA LEU A 290 10.67 -7.33 -14.50
C LEU A 290 10.00 -8.67 -14.20
N ASP A 291 10.30 -9.71 -14.99
CA ASP A 291 9.79 -11.06 -14.78
C ASP A 291 10.21 -11.64 -13.42
N ILE A 292 11.44 -11.36 -12.98
CA ILE A 292 11.99 -11.86 -11.70
C ILE A 292 11.12 -11.46 -10.48
N PRO A 293 10.93 -10.16 -10.17
CA PRO A 293 10.11 -9.76 -9.02
C PRO A 293 8.64 -10.12 -9.21
N VAL A 294 8.15 -10.21 -10.45
CA VAL A 294 6.76 -10.57 -10.73
C VAL A 294 6.50 -12.07 -10.50
N ILE A 295 7.42 -12.95 -10.91
CA ILE A 295 7.35 -14.38 -10.64
C ILE A 295 7.42 -14.63 -9.13
N ALA A 296 8.33 -13.95 -8.42
CA ALA A 296 8.39 -14.02 -6.96
C ALA A 296 7.05 -13.60 -6.32
N ALA A 297 6.44 -12.51 -6.81
CA ALA A 297 5.15 -12.04 -6.31
C ALA A 297 4.02 -13.05 -6.58
N THR A 298 3.99 -13.71 -7.74
CA THR A 298 2.95 -14.72 -7.99
C THR A 298 3.13 -15.96 -7.12
N LEU A 299 4.37 -16.41 -6.88
CA LEU A 299 4.67 -17.56 -6.03
C LEU A 299 4.25 -17.31 -4.58
N MET A 300 4.41 -16.08 -4.08
CA MET A 300 3.90 -15.67 -2.77
C MET A 300 2.36 -15.76 -2.66
N GLY A 301 1.67 -15.66 -3.79
CA GLY A 301 0.21 -15.81 -3.88
C GLY A 301 -0.26 -17.25 -4.16
N ASP A 302 0.65 -18.23 -4.26
CA ASP A 302 0.28 -19.61 -4.57
C ASP A 302 -0.48 -20.27 -3.41
N PRO A 303 -1.41 -21.20 -3.70
CA PRO A 303 -2.20 -21.87 -2.67
C PRO A 303 -1.40 -22.50 -1.53
N PRO A 304 -0.26 -23.19 -1.74
CA PRO A 304 0.53 -23.74 -0.62
C PRO A 304 1.06 -22.67 0.34
N VAL A 305 1.48 -21.51 -0.17
CA VAL A 305 1.97 -20.39 0.65
C VAL A 305 0.82 -19.74 1.43
N LEU A 306 -0.35 -19.58 0.81
CA LEU A 306 -1.52 -19.00 1.47
C LEU A 306 -2.16 -19.95 2.49
N ILE A 307 -2.26 -21.24 2.16
CA ILE A 307 -2.82 -22.28 3.05
C ILE A 307 -1.90 -22.48 4.26
N SER A 308 -0.58 -22.53 4.08
CA SER A 308 0.35 -22.63 5.21
C SER A 308 0.23 -21.43 6.16
N ALA A 309 0.04 -20.21 5.64
CA ALA A 309 -0.25 -19.03 6.46
C ALA A 309 -1.51 -19.21 7.31
N ALA A 310 -2.61 -19.68 6.69
CA ALA A 310 -3.87 -19.92 7.36
C ALA A 310 -3.75 -21.02 8.42
N VAL A 311 -3.09 -22.14 8.09
CA VAL A 311 -2.86 -23.26 9.02
C VAL A 311 -2.05 -22.83 10.23
N LEU A 312 -0.96 -22.09 10.02
CA LEU A 312 -0.13 -21.56 11.11
C LEU A 312 -0.91 -20.57 11.98
N ALA A 313 -1.71 -19.68 11.39
CA ALA A 313 -2.56 -18.76 12.14
C ALA A 313 -3.60 -19.51 12.98
N VAL A 314 -4.25 -20.53 12.41
CA VAL A 314 -5.22 -21.39 13.12
C VAL A 314 -4.54 -22.14 14.27
N ALA A 315 -3.35 -22.73 14.03
CA ALA A 315 -2.61 -23.48 15.03
C ALA A 315 -2.21 -22.59 16.22
N VAL A 316 -1.63 -21.42 15.96
CA VAL A 316 -1.23 -20.47 17.00
C VAL A 316 -2.43 -19.99 17.80
N LEU A 317 -3.51 -19.58 17.13
CA LEU A 317 -4.70 -19.09 17.83
C LEU A 317 -5.38 -20.19 18.64
N SER A 318 -5.40 -21.42 18.15
CA SER A 318 -5.93 -22.57 18.88
C SER A 318 -5.08 -22.90 20.11
N PHE A 319 -3.76 -22.89 19.98
CA PHE A 319 -2.83 -23.12 21.09
C PHE A 319 -2.96 -22.06 22.18
N ARG A 320 -3.24 -20.81 21.78
CA ARG A 320 -3.47 -19.68 22.69
C ARG A 320 -4.88 -19.64 23.30
N GLY A 321 -5.75 -20.60 22.96
CA GLY A 321 -7.12 -20.68 23.47
C GLY A 321 -8.14 -19.77 22.77
N TYR A 322 -7.76 -19.10 21.68
CA TYR A 322 -8.66 -18.26 20.87
C TYR A 322 -9.42 -19.06 19.81
N TYR A 323 -10.15 -20.08 20.24
CA TYR A 323 -10.84 -21.03 19.35
C TYR A 323 -11.82 -20.37 18.37
N ALA A 324 -12.54 -19.34 18.81
CA ALA A 324 -13.46 -18.62 17.93
C ALA A 324 -12.70 -17.91 16.78
N ALA A 325 -11.56 -17.28 17.04
CA ALA A 325 -10.77 -16.62 16.00
C ALA A 325 -10.17 -17.65 15.03
N ALA A 326 -9.63 -18.75 15.58
CA ALA A 326 -9.10 -19.87 14.80
C ALA A 326 -10.17 -20.46 13.86
N LEU A 327 -11.36 -20.74 14.39
CA LEU A 327 -12.48 -21.28 13.60
C LEU A 327 -12.89 -20.34 12.46
N HIS A 328 -12.96 -19.03 12.70
CA HIS A 328 -13.35 -18.06 11.67
C HIS A 328 -12.28 -17.90 10.58
N ILE A 329 -10.99 -17.98 10.92
CA ILE A 329 -9.91 -17.99 9.92
C ILE A 329 -9.96 -19.26 9.08
N ALA A 330 -10.14 -20.42 9.72
CA ALA A 330 -10.31 -21.70 9.02
C ALA A 330 -11.52 -21.66 8.08
N LEU A 331 -12.66 -21.16 8.57
CA LEU A 331 -13.88 -21.01 7.78
C LEU A 331 -13.68 -20.06 6.60
N ALA A 332 -12.97 -18.94 6.77
CA ALA A 332 -12.67 -18.01 5.68
C ALA A 332 -11.82 -18.66 4.58
N ALA A 333 -10.78 -19.41 4.95
CA ALA A 333 -9.93 -20.12 4.01
C ALA A 333 -10.71 -21.20 3.25
N THR A 334 -11.48 -22.03 3.95
CA THR A 334 -12.31 -23.08 3.35
C THR A 334 -13.39 -22.51 2.44
N LEU A 335 -14.08 -21.44 2.88
CA LEU A 335 -15.12 -20.78 2.09
C LEU A 335 -14.52 -20.15 0.83
N CYS A 336 -13.35 -19.50 0.93
CA CYS A 336 -12.65 -18.95 -0.23
C CYS A 336 -12.30 -20.05 -1.24
N PHE A 337 -11.72 -21.16 -0.78
CA PHE A 337 -11.40 -22.29 -1.65
C PHE A 337 -12.67 -22.85 -2.33
N ALA A 338 -13.72 -23.11 -1.56
CA ALA A 338 -14.97 -23.66 -2.07
C ALA A 338 -15.65 -22.72 -3.08
N CYS A 339 -15.75 -21.42 -2.80
CA CYS A 339 -16.35 -20.45 -3.70
C CYS A 339 -15.54 -20.29 -4.99
N VAL A 340 -14.21 -20.19 -4.91
CA VAL A 340 -13.35 -20.10 -6.10
C VAL A 340 -13.50 -21.37 -6.95
N TRP A 341 -13.47 -22.54 -6.32
CA TRP A 341 -13.65 -23.82 -7.01
C TRP A 341 -15.00 -23.89 -7.72
N LEU A 342 -16.09 -23.59 -7.00
CA LEU A 342 -17.47 -23.66 -7.51
C LEU A 342 -17.71 -22.69 -8.67
N VAL A 343 -17.21 -21.45 -8.58
CA VAL A 343 -17.36 -20.48 -9.67
C VAL A 343 -16.51 -20.87 -10.88
N LYS A 344 -15.29 -21.36 -10.68
CA LYS A 344 -14.42 -21.80 -11.78
C LYS A 344 -14.99 -22.99 -12.53
N THR A 345 -15.50 -23.99 -11.83
CA THR A 345 -16.12 -25.17 -12.44
C THR A 345 -17.48 -24.86 -13.04
N GLY A 346 -18.21 -23.89 -12.49
CA GLY A 346 -19.52 -23.47 -13.00
C GLY A 346 -19.44 -22.62 -14.28
N LEU A 347 -18.49 -21.69 -14.37
CA LEU A 347 -18.40 -20.74 -15.49
C LEU A 347 -17.44 -21.16 -16.60
N MET A 348 -16.39 -21.93 -16.27
CA MET A 348 -15.41 -22.46 -17.23
C MET A 348 -14.86 -21.38 -18.20
N VAL A 349 -14.56 -20.19 -17.68
CA VAL A 349 -14.00 -19.08 -18.49
C VAL A 349 -12.59 -19.44 -18.93
N ASP A 350 -12.34 -19.37 -20.24
CA ASP A 350 -11.03 -19.62 -20.85
C ASP A 350 -9.98 -18.61 -20.39
N ARG A 351 -8.71 -19.03 -20.38
CA ARG A 351 -7.57 -18.18 -19.97
C ARG A 351 -7.00 -17.41 -21.16
N PRO A 352 -6.20 -16.35 -20.92
CA PRO A 352 -5.35 -15.81 -21.97
C PRO A 352 -4.25 -16.82 -22.34
N ASP A 353 -4.07 -17.06 -23.63
CA ASP A 353 -3.10 -18.03 -24.19
C ASP A 353 -1.74 -17.36 -24.47
N GLN A 354 -1.09 -16.82 -23.44
CA GLN A 354 0.19 -16.10 -23.58
C GLN A 354 1.42 -16.82 -23.02
N VAL A 355 1.23 -17.97 -22.37
CA VAL A 355 2.31 -18.70 -21.67
C VAL A 355 2.43 -20.14 -22.14
N LEU A 356 3.64 -20.71 -22.02
CA LEU A 356 3.96 -22.07 -22.47
C LEU A 356 3.13 -23.16 -21.77
N ARG A 357 2.78 -22.99 -20.49
CA ARG A 357 2.02 -23.98 -19.71
C ARG A 357 0.93 -23.28 -18.88
N PRO A 358 -0.21 -22.91 -19.50
CA PRO A 358 -1.30 -22.31 -18.76
C PRO A 358 -1.89 -23.31 -17.76
N PRO A 359 -2.33 -22.87 -16.56
CA PRO A 359 -2.94 -23.77 -15.59
C PRO A 359 -4.28 -24.32 -16.12
N ALA A 360 -4.52 -25.63 -15.95
CA ALA A 360 -5.70 -26.33 -16.49
C ALA A 360 -7.07 -25.93 -15.89
N SER A 361 -7.09 -25.11 -14.83
CA SER A 361 -8.34 -24.64 -14.22
C SER A 361 -8.90 -23.40 -14.96
N GLY A 362 -10.22 -23.18 -14.91
CA GLY A 362 -10.83 -21.92 -15.37
C GLY A 362 -10.17 -20.64 -14.81
N ALA A 363 -10.30 -19.56 -15.59
CA ALA A 363 -9.66 -18.27 -15.34
C ALA A 363 -10.37 -17.45 -14.24
N PHE A 364 -11.70 -17.36 -14.29
CA PHE A 364 -12.50 -16.52 -13.40
C PHE A 364 -13.07 -17.28 -12.19
N PRO A 365 -12.99 -16.74 -10.96
CA PRO A 365 -12.15 -15.63 -10.53
C PRO A 365 -10.70 -16.09 -10.25
N SER A 366 -9.78 -15.14 -10.12
CA SER A 366 -8.38 -15.43 -9.78
C SER A 366 -8.26 -15.97 -8.35
N GLY A 367 -7.86 -17.25 -8.22
CA GLY A 367 -7.70 -17.93 -6.92
C GLY A 367 -6.57 -17.35 -6.06
N HIS A 368 -5.42 -17.04 -6.66
CA HIS A 368 -4.30 -16.35 -6.02
C HIS A 368 -4.74 -15.02 -5.40
N THR A 369 -5.45 -14.22 -6.20
CA THR A 369 -5.93 -12.90 -5.77
C THR A 369 -6.99 -13.03 -4.68
N ALA A 370 -7.94 -13.96 -4.82
CA ALA A 370 -8.98 -14.18 -3.81
C ALA A 370 -8.39 -14.63 -2.47
N GLY A 371 -7.52 -15.66 -2.49
CA GLY A 371 -6.88 -16.17 -1.28
C GLY A 371 -5.98 -15.13 -0.61
N ALA A 372 -5.16 -14.41 -1.38
CA ALA A 372 -4.33 -13.33 -0.86
C ALA A 372 -5.18 -12.20 -0.25
N THR A 373 -6.28 -11.83 -0.91
CA THR A 373 -7.22 -10.84 -0.39
C THR A 373 -7.79 -11.29 0.96
N VAL A 374 -8.29 -12.53 1.06
CA VAL A 374 -8.83 -13.06 2.32
C VAL A 374 -7.76 -13.06 3.41
N LEU A 375 -6.58 -13.60 3.15
CA LEU A 375 -5.49 -13.67 4.14
C LEU A 375 -5.14 -12.28 4.69
N VAL A 376 -4.86 -11.35 3.78
CA VAL A 376 -4.40 -10.00 4.10
C VAL A 376 -5.50 -9.17 4.77
N THR A 377 -6.72 -9.17 4.22
CA THR A 377 -7.82 -8.39 4.80
C THR A 377 -8.28 -8.97 6.14
N MET A 378 -8.20 -10.30 6.32
CA MET A 378 -8.47 -10.93 7.61
C MET A 378 -7.40 -10.54 8.63
N ALA A 379 -6.12 -10.69 8.32
CA ALA A 379 -5.03 -10.24 9.20
C ALA A 379 -5.16 -8.76 9.55
N ALA A 380 -5.41 -7.91 8.55
CA ALA A 380 -5.62 -6.49 8.75
C ALA A 380 -6.82 -6.18 9.64
N SER A 381 -7.92 -6.91 9.46
CA SER A 381 -9.12 -6.76 10.27
C SER A 381 -8.87 -7.09 11.75
N PHE A 382 -8.15 -8.17 12.06
CA PHE A 382 -7.81 -8.58 13.43
C PHE A 382 -6.82 -7.61 14.08
N ILE A 383 -5.75 -7.22 13.37
CA ILE A 383 -4.71 -6.32 13.91
C ILE A 383 -5.25 -4.89 14.08
N ALA A 384 -6.00 -4.37 13.11
CA ALA A 384 -6.68 -3.07 13.26
C ALA A 384 -7.77 -3.12 14.35
N GLY A 385 -8.18 -4.33 14.73
CA GLY A 385 -9.00 -4.64 15.90
C GLY A 385 -8.47 -4.02 17.19
N GLU A 386 -7.15 -4.07 17.36
CA GLU A 386 -6.46 -3.66 18.59
C GLU A 386 -6.01 -2.19 18.59
N ASN A 387 -6.01 -1.54 17.42
CA ASN A 387 -5.58 -0.14 17.28
C ASN A 387 -6.67 0.87 17.63
N ARG A 388 -6.25 2.05 18.11
CA ARG A 388 -7.13 3.21 18.35
C ARG A 388 -7.89 3.56 17.07
N THR A 389 -9.16 3.95 17.18
CA THR A 389 -10.07 4.20 16.04
C THR A 389 -9.47 5.10 14.95
N ARG A 390 -8.71 6.14 15.34
CA ARG A 390 -8.05 7.06 14.40
C ARG A 390 -6.87 6.47 13.61
N GLN A 391 -6.23 5.42 14.11
CA GLN A 391 -5.07 4.77 13.48
C GLN A 391 -5.43 3.51 12.70
N ARG A 392 -6.67 3.00 12.82
CA ARG A 392 -7.09 1.75 12.17
C ARG A 392 -6.99 1.78 10.65
N TRP A 393 -7.01 2.95 10.01
CA TRP A 393 -6.89 3.06 8.55
C TRP A 393 -5.47 2.73 8.09
N GLN A 394 -4.44 3.14 8.86
CA GLN A 394 -3.04 2.89 8.54
C GLN A 394 -2.76 1.38 8.48
N THR A 395 -3.32 0.62 9.42
CA THR A 395 -3.20 -0.84 9.47
C THR A 395 -3.81 -1.52 8.24
N TYR A 396 -4.98 -1.05 7.78
CA TYR A 396 -5.59 -1.58 6.57
C TYR A 396 -4.77 -1.27 5.32
N VAL A 397 -4.15 -0.09 5.24
CA VAL A 397 -3.27 0.27 4.12
C VAL A 397 -2.02 -0.60 4.11
N LEU A 398 -1.30 -0.59 5.22
CA LEU A 398 0.02 -1.21 5.31
C LEU A 398 -0.06 -2.71 5.10
N LEU A 399 -1.07 -3.36 5.70
CA LEU A 399 -1.25 -4.79 5.54
C LEU A 399 -1.84 -5.16 4.18
N SER A 400 -2.61 -4.28 3.53
CA SER A 400 -3.13 -4.51 2.17
C SER A 400 -2.10 -4.32 1.06
N LEU A 401 -0.99 -3.63 1.33
CA LEU A 401 0.05 -3.35 0.33
C LEU A 401 0.56 -4.58 -0.44
N PRO A 402 0.82 -5.75 0.20
CA PRO A 402 1.30 -6.95 -0.48
C PRO A 402 0.29 -7.57 -1.45
N LEU A 403 -1.01 -7.22 -1.37
CA LEU A 403 -2.01 -7.70 -2.32
C LEU A 403 -1.76 -7.15 -3.73
N VAL A 404 -1.29 -5.91 -3.84
CA VAL A 404 -1.09 -5.22 -5.12
C VAL A 404 -0.10 -5.96 -6.03
N PRO A 405 1.13 -6.32 -5.60
CA PRO A 405 2.05 -7.07 -6.45
C PRO A 405 1.54 -8.46 -6.79
N ILE A 406 0.82 -9.14 -5.89
CA ILE A 406 0.20 -10.46 -6.19
C ILE A 406 -0.86 -10.30 -7.28
N ALA A 407 -1.76 -9.32 -7.16
CA ALA A 407 -2.81 -9.06 -8.14
C ALA A 407 -2.26 -8.65 -9.51
N LEU A 408 -1.30 -7.72 -9.52
CA LEU A 408 -0.65 -7.25 -10.75
C LEU A 408 0.18 -8.35 -11.43
N SER A 409 0.81 -9.24 -10.66
CA SER A 409 1.58 -10.33 -11.25
C SER A 409 0.73 -11.25 -12.12
N ARG A 410 -0.53 -11.49 -11.77
CA ARG A 410 -1.43 -12.35 -12.56
C ARG A 410 -1.79 -11.73 -13.92
N LEU A 411 -1.87 -10.41 -13.99
CA LEU A 411 -2.11 -9.67 -15.23
C LEU A 411 -0.86 -9.58 -16.08
N TYR A 412 0.27 -9.22 -15.47
CA TYR A 412 1.57 -9.13 -16.14
C TYR A 412 2.00 -10.46 -16.74
N LEU A 413 1.81 -11.56 -16.00
CA LEU A 413 2.14 -12.90 -16.48
C LEU A 413 1.16 -13.41 -17.54
N GLY A 414 0.09 -12.68 -17.87
CA GLY A 414 -0.84 -13.07 -18.94
C GLY A 414 -1.63 -14.33 -18.64
N VAL A 415 -1.80 -14.70 -17.37
CA VAL A 415 -2.46 -15.95 -16.96
C VAL A 415 -3.89 -15.76 -16.45
N HIS A 416 -4.30 -14.50 -16.29
CA HIS A 416 -5.64 -14.10 -15.87
C HIS A 416 -6.05 -12.81 -16.57
N TRP A 417 -7.35 -12.68 -16.80
CA TRP A 417 -7.95 -11.45 -17.28
C TRP A 417 -8.02 -10.39 -16.17
N PHE A 418 -8.13 -9.11 -16.57
CA PHE A 418 -8.35 -8.00 -15.64
C PHE A 418 -9.54 -8.25 -14.72
N THR A 419 -10.65 -8.72 -15.30
CA THR A 419 -11.86 -9.05 -14.55
C THR A 419 -11.69 -10.20 -13.57
N ASP A 420 -10.80 -11.17 -13.84
CA ASP A 420 -10.57 -12.30 -12.94
C ASP A 420 -9.93 -11.83 -11.63
N VAL A 421 -8.97 -10.91 -11.75
CA VAL A 421 -8.26 -10.31 -10.61
C VAL A 421 -9.23 -9.44 -9.81
N LEU A 422 -10.02 -8.60 -10.47
CA LEU A 422 -11.06 -7.80 -9.81
C LEU A 422 -12.10 -8.69 -9.11
N GLY A 423 -12.54 -9.77 -9.76
CA GLY A 423 -13.44 -10.77 -9.19
C GLY A 423 -12.84 -11.45 -7.96
N GLY A 424 -11.55 -11.77 -7.99
CA GLY A 424 -10.83 -12.33 -6.84
C GLY A 424 -10.82 -11.37 -5.63
N VAL A 425 -10.53 -10.08 -5.86
CA VAL A 425 -10.57 -9.06 -4.80
C VAL A 425 -11.98 -8.91 -4.22
N LEU A 426 -13.00 -8.79 -5.07
CA LEU A 426 -14.39 -8.63 -4.63
C LEU A 426 -14.90 -9.83 -3.84
N LEU A 427 -14.61 -11.05 -4.32
CA LEU A 427 -14.97 -12.29 -3.60
C LEU A 427 -14.26 -12.37 -2.25
N GLY A 428 -12.96 -12.06 -2.21
CA GLY A 428 -12.19 -12.07 -0.97
C GLY A 428 -12.69 -11.05 0.06
N MET A 429 -13.03 -9.83 -0.38
CA MET A 429 -13.63 -8.81 0.49
C MET A 429 -15.02 -9.22 1.00
N ALA A 430 -15.84 -9.85 0.15
CA ALA A 430 -17.16 -10.35 0.52
C ALA A 430 -17.06 -11.39 1.65
N ILE A 431 -16.15 -12.36 1.50
CA ILE A 431 -15.87 -13.41 2.49
C ILE A 431 -15.35 -12.79 3.79
N THR A 432 -14.36 -11.90 3.72
CA THR A 432 -13.82 -11.24 4.91
C THR A 432 -14.89 -10.45 5.67
N GLY A 433 -15.72 -9.69 4.95
CA GLY A 433 -16.83 -8.95 5.54
C GLY A 433 -17.82 -9.87 6.27
N ALA A 434 -18.24 -10.96 5.63
CA ALA A 434 -19.19 -11.92 6.21
C ALA A 434 -18.61 -12.62 7.45
N ILE A 435 -17.37 -13.09 7.35
CA ILE A 435 -16.68 -13.76 8.45
C ILE A 435 -16.44 -12.80 9.63
N ARG A 436 -16.08 -11.53 9.36
CA ARG A 436 -15.90 -10.53 10.43
C ARG A 436 -17.22 -10.11 11.06
N ALA A 437 -18.30 -10.04 10.29
CA ALA A 437 -19.63 -9.84 10.85
C ALA A 437 -20.02 -10.98 11.79
N SER A 438 -19.78 -12.25 11.40
CA SER A 438 -19.97 -13.42 12.26
C SER A 438 -19.10 -13.38 13.52
N TYR A 439 -17.81 -13.09 13.36
CA TYR A 439 -16.85 -13.08 14.46
C TYR A 439 -17.16 -12.03 15.53
N SER A 440 -17.83 -10.92 15.16
CA SER A 440 -18.22 -9.83 16.09
C SER A 440 -18.92 -10.34 17.35
N ARG A 441 -19.74 -11.41 17.23
CA ARG A 441 -20.44 -12.05 18.35
C ARG A 441 -19.50 -12.71 19.38
N TYR A 442 -18.34 -13.16 18.93
CA TYR A 442 -17.37 -13.91 19.73
C TYR A 442 -16.18 -13.05 20.17
N ASP A 443 -16.14 -11.79 19.73
CA ASP A 443 -15.06 -10.86 19.99
C ASP A 443 -15.17 -10.32 21.42
N ARG A 444 -14.54 -11.02 22.38
CA ARG A 444 -14.60 -10.68 23.82
C ARG A 444 -13.26 -10.27 24.42
N VAL A 445 -12.16 -10.78 23.86
CA VAL A 445 -10.81 -10.65 24.44
C VAL A 445 -9.85 -10.09 23.39
N PRO A 446 -8.99 -9.11 23.72
CA PRO A 446 -7.99 -8.60 22.81
C PRO A 446 -6.94 -9.65 22.44
N ILE A 447 -6.57 -9.70 21.16
CA ILE A 447 -5.59 -10.63 20.61
C ILE A 447 -4.29 -9.86 20.36
N TRP A 448 -3.42 -9.83 21.38
CA TRP A 448 -2.10 -9.21 21.24
C TRP A 448 -1.11 -10.16 20.55
N PRO A 449 -0.22 -9.67 19.68
CA PRO A 449 0.85 -10.51 19.15
C PRO A 449 1.83 -10.89 20.27
N ASP A 450 2.08 -12.19 20.40
CA ASP A 450 3.06 -12.76 21.35
C ASP A 450 4.25 -13.37 20.60
N ALA A 451 5.22 -13.91 21.35
CA ALA A 451 6.40 -14.56 20.77
C ALA A 451 6.03 -15.71 19.82
N LEU A 452 4.96 -16.46 20.14
CA LEU A 452 4.48 -17.56 19.31
C LEU A 452 3.90 -17.08 17.96
N THR A 453 3.18 -15.95 17.98
CA THR A 453 2.66 -15.31 16.76
C THR A 453 3.81 -14.88 15.85
N TRP A 454 4.85 -14.25 16.41
CA TRP A 454 6.03 -13.87 15.63
C TRP A 454 6.82 -15.08 15.13
N ALA A 455 6.96 -16.14 15.95
CA ALA A 455 7.59 -17.39 15.52
C ALA A 455 6.85 -18.03 14.34
N ALA A 456 5.50 -18.03 14.35
CA ALA A 456 4.72 -18.55 13.24
C ALA A 456 4.83 -17.69 11.97
N VAL A 457 4.89 -16.37 12.09
CA VAL A 457 5.17 -15.48 10.94
C VAL A 457 6.56 -15.76 10.36
N MET A 458 7.59 -15.90 11.21
CA MET A 458 8.94 -16.23 10.76
C MET A 458 9.01 -17.62 10.11
N LEU A 459 8.31 -18.61 10.67
CA LEU A 459 8.20 -19.95 10.09
C LEU A 459 7.50 -19.92 8.74
N TRP A 460 6.43 -19.15 8.61
CA TRP A 460 5.73 -18.94 7.33
C TRP A 460 6.64 -18.27 6.30
N LEU A 461 7.38 -17.22 6.69
CA LEU A 461 8.33 -16.55 5.79
C LEU A 461 9.46 -17.49 5.34
N ALA A 462 9.97 -18.33 6.25
CA ALA A 462 10.98 -19.34 5.92
C ALA A 462 10.41 -20.40 4.95
N PHE A 463 9.18 -20.87 5.18
CA PHE A 463 8.49 -21.76 4.26
C PHE A 463 8.27 -21.11 2.89
N ALA A 464 7.80 -19.86 2.85
CA ALA A 464 7.58 -19.12 1.62
C ALA A 464 8.90 -18.93 0.85
N ALA A 465 10.00 -18.57 1.52
CA ALA A 465 11.32 -18.47 0.89
C ALA A 465 11.79 -19.83 0.33
N GLY A 466 11.64 -20.91 1.08
CA GLY A 466 11.96 -22.26 0.59
C GLY A 466 11.08 -22.69 -0.59
N TYR A 467 9.80 -22.35 -0.56
CA TYR A 467 8.87 -22.58 -1.67
C TYR A 467 9.28 -21.81 -2.93
N LEU A 468 9.63 -20.53 -2.78
CA LEU A 468 10.12 -19.70 -3.89
C LEU A 468 11.37 -20.30 -4.53
N ILE A 469 12.34 -20.77 -3.74
CA ILE A 469 13.57 -21.38 -4.24
C ILE A 469 13.27 -22.70 -4.97
N THR A 470 12.44 -23.56 -4.39
CA THR A 470 12.14 -24.88 -4.95
C THR A 470 11.25 -24.84 -6.19
N GLN A 471 10.39 -23.83 -6.31
CA GLN A 471 9.50 -23.64 -7.47
C GLN A 471 10.04 -22.62 -8.48
N TRP A 472 11.24 -22.07 -8.25
CA TRP A 472 11.76 -21.00 -9.11
C TRP A 472 11.89 -21.46 -10.56
N ASP A 473 12.60 -22.57 -10.78
CA ASP A 473 12.91 -23.07 -12.13
C ASP A 473 11.64 -23.51 -12.87
N THR A 474 10.71 -24.16 -12.16
CA THR A 474 9.44 -24.61 -12.72
C THR A 474 8.54 -23.43 -13.08
N ALA A 475 8.46 -22.42 -12.22
CA ALA A 475 7.67 -21.22 -12.46
C ALA A 475 8.27 -20.35 -13.56
N SER A 476 9.59 -20.17 -13.60
CA SER A 476 10.26 -19.42 -14.67
C SER A 476 10.01 -20.05 -16.02
N LEU A 477 10.06 -21.38 -16.13
CA LEU A 477 9.73 -22.09 -17.36
C LEU A 477 8.25 -21.98 -17.72
N ALA A 478 7.35 -22.12 -16.74
CA ALA A 478 5.90 -22.11 -16.98
C ALA A 478 5.38 -20.73 -17.42
N TYR A 479 5.94 -19.64 -16.88
CA TYR A 479 5.50 -18.28 -17.16
C TYR A 479 6.30 -17.58 -18.27
N SER A 480 7.28 -18.25 -18.86
CA SER A 480 7.97 -17.77 -20.05
C SER A 480 6.96 -17.43 -21.16
N PRO A 481 7.14 -16.29 -21.85
CA PRO A 481 6.27 -15.91 -22.96
C PRO A 481 6.36 -16.94 -24.07
N LEU A 482 5.27 -17.11 -24.82
CA LEU A 482 5.30 -17.93 -26.03
C LEU A 482 6.31 -17.36 -27.04
N PRO A 483 7.07 -18.21 -27.75
CA PRO A 483 7.93 -17.73 -28.82
C PRO A 483 7.08 -17.00 -29.87
N PRO A 484 7.57 -15.89 -30.44
CA PRO A 484 6.84 -15.19 -31.49
C PRO A 484 6.65 -16.14 -32.69
N ASN A 485 5.41 -16.25 -33.17
CA ASN A 485 5.06 -17.00 -34.38
C ASN A 485 5.56 -16.31 -35.64
#